data_AF-A0A7C4TMU9-F1
#
_entry.id   AF-A0A7C4TMU9-F1
#
_cell.length_a   1.000
_cell.length_b   1.000
_cell.length_c   1.000
_cell.angle_alpha   90.00
_cell.angle_beta   90.00
_cell.angle_gamma   90.00
#
_symmetry.space_group_name_H-M   'P 1'
#
loop_
_entity.id
_entity.type
_entity.pdbx_description
1 polymer ?
#
loop_
_entity_poly.entity_id
_entity_poly.type
_entity_poly.pdbx_seq_one_letter_code
_entity_poly.pdbx_strand_id
1 'polypeptide(L)'
;MKQHVNGLFFVALLLAGCSGGGITTGALLGQSDTGAAQAAAPVVTPTDRALQVSSTSARAERCGFYFDPAKLRADFLAAEARNGLAAAELQKIEREYDTIRAKLAAVIAADKNFCTDAKTREIKKDLSRHLAGDFSPPAKQAVAGGGWFDDLQNAPRSREVINREILTDPTAKKTKRVEY
;
A
#
# COMPACT_ATOMS: atom_id res chain seq x y z
N MET A 1 21.89 -56.37 18.90
CA MET A 1 21.18 -56.70 17.66
C MET A 1 21.09 -55.44 16.81
N LYS A 2 21.68 -55.49 15.62
CA LYS A 2 21.76 -54.44 14.60
C LYS A 2 20.48 -54.50 13.75
N GLN A 3 19.95 -53.35 13.31
CA GLN A 3 19.20 -53.28 12.05
C GLN A 3 19.71 -52.10 11.22
N HIS A 4 20.21 -52.46 10.03
CA HIS A 4 20.51 -51.58 8.91
C HIS A 4 19.30 -51.58 7.95
N VAL A 5 18.98 -50.43 7.38
CA VAL A 5 18.27 -50.26 6.10
C VAL A 5 18.72 -48.90 5.56
N ASN A 6 19.80 -48.86 4.78
CA ASN A 6 19.82 -48.85 3.31
C ASN A 6 18.85 -47.84 2.69
N GLY A 7 19.44 -46.90 1.95
CA GLY A 7 18.77 -45.78 1.32
C GLY A 7 17.83 -46.17 0.18
N LEU A 8 16.93 -45.24 -0.11
CA LEU A 8 16.16 -45.19 -1.35
C LEU A 8 16.05 -43.72 -1.77
N PHE A 9 16.89 -43.34 -2.71
CA PHE A 9 16.73 -42.16 -3.55
C PHE A 9 15.68 -42.52 -4.61
N PHE A 10 14.51 -41.89 -4.63
CA PHE A 10 13.73 -41.77 -5.88
C PHE A 10 12.78 -40.57 -5.81
N VAL A 11 13.04 -39.63 -6.72
CA VAL A 11 12.23 -38.46 -7.06
C VAL A 11 10.96 -38.95 -7.76
N ALA A 12 9.81 -38.40 -7.38
CA ALA A 12 8.61 -38.37 -8.22
C ALA A 12 7.87 -37.03 -8.01
N LEU A 13 8.25 -36.04 -8.83
CA LEU A 13 7.38 -34.92 -9.17
C LEU A 13 6.14 -35.50 -9.88
N LEU A 14 4.95 -35.27 -9.31
CA LEU A 14 3.72 -35.31 -10.08
C LEU A 14 3.11 -33.91 -10.07
N LEU A 15 3.39 -33.18 -11.16
CA LEU A 15 2.52 -32.12 -11.67
C LEU A 15 1.19 -32.78 -12.11
N ALA A 16 0.09 -32.43 -11.46
CA ALA A 16 -1.24 -32.47 -12.06
C ALA A 16 -2.21 -31.60 -11.23
N GLY A 17 -2.89 -30.65 -11.87
CA GLY A 17 -4.13 -30.09 -11.33
C GLY A 17 -4.19 -28.59 -11.10
N CYS A 18 -3.88 -27.77 -12.11
CA CYS A 18 -4.59 -26.50 -12.26
C CYS A 18 -6.04 -26.84 -12.63
N SER A 19 -6.94 -26.95 -11.64
CA SER A 19 -8.38 -26.92 -11.84
C SER A 19 -9.00 -26.03 -10.77
N GLY A 20 -9.73 -25.01 -11.21
CA GLY A 20 -10.22 -23.92 -10.37
C GLY A 20 -9.90 -22.53 -10.89
N GLY A 21 -9.78 -22.35 -12.22
CA GLY A 21 -9.90 -21.04 -12.85
C GLY A 21 -11.32 -20.49 -12.68
N GLY A 22 -11.63 -20.00 -11.49
CA GLY A 22 -12.75 -19.12 -11.23
C GLY A 22 -12.26 -17.68 -11.33
N ILE A 23 -12.18 -17.15 -12.54
CA ILE A 23 -12.15 -15.70 -12.74
C ILE A 23 -13.54 -15.20 -12.34
N THR A 24 -13.74 -14.83 -11.08
CA THR A 24 -14.94 -14.08 -10.64
C THR A 24 -14.76 -12.60 -10.97
N THR A 25 -14.63 -12.30 -12.25
CA THR A 25 -15.03 -11.01 -12.81
C THR A 25 -16.56 -11.06 -12.95
N GLY A 26 -17.27 -11.02 -11.81
CA GLY A 26 -18.71 -11.34 -11.78
C GLY A 26 -19.48 -10.93 -10.53
N ALA A 27 -18.96 -10.05 -9.67
CA ALA A 27 -19.73 -9.47 -8.57
C ALA A 27 -20.32 -8.08 -8.93
N LEU A 28 -20.75 -7.92 -10.18
CA LEU A 28 -21.46 -6.72 -10.65
C LEU A 28 -22.98 -6.89 -10.63
N LEU A 29 -23.52 -8.04 -10.24
CA LEU A 29 -24.96 -8.23 -10.02
C LEU A 29 -25.16 -9.14 -8.80
N GLY A 30 -26.02 -8.69 -7.91
CA GLY A 30 -25.97 -9.03 -6.49
C GLY A 30 -26.23 -10.49 -6.15
N GLN A 31 -25.68 -10.88 -5.01
CA GLN A 31 -26.35 -11.79 -4.10
C GLN A 31 -25.83 -11.51 -2.69
N SER A 32 -26.75 -11.17 -1.82
CA SER A 32 -26.55 -10.97 -0.40
C SER A 32 -26.18 -12.31 0.24
N ASP A 33 -24.95 -12.44 0.72
CA ASP A 33 -24.64 -13.42 1.76
C ASP A 33 -23.75 -12.75 2.80
N THR A 34 -24.36 -12.60 3.97
CA THR A 34 -23.76 -12.20 5.24
C THR A 34 -22.72 -13.23 5.64
N GLY A 35 -21.51 -13.05 5.13
CA GLY A 35 -20.30 -13.68 5.63
C GLY A 35 -19.30 -12.58 5.91
N ALA A 36 -19.35 -12.00 7.10
CA ALA A 36 -18.26 -11.19 7.63
C ALA A 36 -17.03 -12.10 7.74
N ALA A 37 -16.32 -12.28 6.63
CA ALA A 37 -14.94 -12.69 6.66
C ALA A 37 -14.23 -11.56 7.39
N GLN A 38 -13.87 -11.80 8.65
CA GLN A 38 -12.87 -11.02 9.37
C GLN A 38 -11.74 -10.75 8.37
N ALA A 39 -11.62 -9.51 7.91
CA ALA A 39 -10.54 -9.14 7.02
C ALA A 39 -9.25 -9.44 7.78
N ALA A 40 -8.57 -10.52 7.40
CA ALA A 40 -7.24 -10.81 7.90
C ALA A 40 -6.42 -9.53 7.70
N ALA A 41 -5.76 -9.06 8.77
CA ALA A 41 -4.90 -7.90 8.69
C ALA A 41 -4.00 -8.07 7.47
N PRO A 42 -3.86 -7.04 6.61
CA PRO A 42 -3.08 -7.17 5.38
C PRO A 42 -1.68 -7.67 5.75
N VAL A 43 -1.31 -8.83 5.22
CA VAL A 43 0.02 -9.40 5.45
C VAL A 43 1.02 -8.40 4.90
N VAL A 44 1.77 -7.75 5.79
CA VAL A 44 2.76 -6.74 5.42
C VAL A 44 3.91 -7.42 4.71
N THR A 45 4.02 -7.18 3.41
CA THR A 45 5.11 -7.75 2.61
C THR A 45 6.40 -6.95 2.80
N PRO A 46 7.57 -7.56 2.56
CA PRO A 46 8.84 -6.82 2.52
C PRO A 46 8.84 -5.67 1.49
N THR A 47 8.14 -5.86 0.36
CA THR A 47 7.96 -4.81 -0.65
C THR A 47 7.13 -3.63 -0.13
N ASP A 48 6.09 -3.89 0.68
CA ASP A 48 5.31 -2.80 1.31
C ASP A 48 6.17 -1.96 2.25
N ARG A 49 7.03 -2.62 3.05
CA ARG A 49 8.00 -1.92 3.91
C ARG A 49 9.00 -1.13 3.08
N ALA A 50 9.54 -1.72 2.02
CA ALA A 50 10.47 -1.05 1.12
C ALA A 50 9.85 0.20 0.47
N LEU A 51 8.61 0.11 0.02
CA LEU A 51 7.85 1.24 -0.52
C LEU A 51 7.66 2.33 0.53
N GLN A 52 7.33 1.96 1.76
CA GLN A 52 7.16 2.93 2.83
C GLN A 52 8.47 3.66 3.13
N VAL A 53 9.56 2.94 3.39
CA VAL A 53 10.87 3.54 3.75
C VAL A 53 11.45 4.36 2.60
N SER A 54 11.39 3.87 1.36
CA SER A 54 11.86 4.61 0.19
C SER A 54 11.04 5.89 -0.04
N SER A 55 9.73 5.84 0.18
CA SER A 55 8.87 7.01 0.07
C SER A 55 9.17 8.05 1.15
N THR A 56 9.34 7.64 2.41
CA THR A 56 9.73 8.53 3.50
C THR A 56 11.09 9.14 3.23
N SER A 57 12.07 8.36 2.75
CA SER A 57 13.40 8.86 2.38
C SER A 57 13.34 9.92 1.28
N ALA A 58 12.61 9.68 0.19
CA ALA A 58 12.50 10.64 -0.90
C ALA A 58 11.82 11.95 -0.45
N ARG A 59 10.75 11.83 0.35
CA ARG A 59 10.01 12.97 0.88
C ARG A 59 10.84 13.77 1.89
N ALA A 60 11.57 13.08 2.76
CA ALA A 60 12.43 13.68 3.76
C ALA A 60 13.57 14.49 3.11
N GLU A 61 14.19 13.92 2.08
CA GLU A 61 15.23 14.59 1.30
C GLU A 61 14.68 15.85 0.60
N ARG A 62 13.50 15.75 -0.03
CA ARG A 62 12.85 16.93 -0.64
C ARG A 62 12.61 18.05 0.37
N CYS A 63 12.11 17.70 1.55
CA CYS A 63 11.75 18.67 2.58
C CYS A 63 12.93 19.11 3.45
N GLY A 64 14.17 18.71 3.12
CA GLY A 64 15.38 19.21 3.76
C GLY A 64 15.62 18.66 5.17
N PHE A 65 15.09 17.47 5.50
CA PHE A 65 15.42 16.82 6.76
C PHE A 65 16.88 16.36 6.78
N TYR A 66 17.55 16.52 7.92
CA TYR A 66 18.94 16.08 8.09
C TYR A 66 19.01 14.60 8.47
N PHE A 67 19.34 13.76 7.50
CA PHE A 67 19.59 12.31 7.66
C PHE A 67 20.48 11.83 6.52
N ASP A 68 21.03 10.62 6.65
CA ASP A 68 21.78 9.96 5.57
C ASP A 68 20.87 8.92 4.87
N PRO A 69 20.49 9.15 3.60
CA PRO A 69 19.64 8.21 2.86
C PRO A 69 20.29 6.86 2.56
N ALA A 70 21.62 6.83 2.37
CA ALA A 70 22.35 5.59 2.13
C ALA A 70 22.40 4.75 3.41
N LYS A 71 22.65 5.41 4.55
CA LYS A 71 22.57 4.76 5.85
C LYS A 71 21.17 4.22 6.15
N LEU A 72 20.12 5.01 5.91
CA LEU A 72 18.74 4.58 6.12
C LEU A 72 18.39 3.33 5.30
N ARG A 73 18.81 3.29 4.03
CA ARG A 73 18.67 2.12 3.16
C ARG A 73 19.42 0.91 3.72
N ALA A 74 20.68 1.08 4.13
CA ALA A 74 21.48 0.00 4.69
C ALA A 74 20.86 -0.57 5.98
N ASP A 75 20.40 0.31 6.87
CA ASP A 75 19.74 -0.07 8.12
C ASP A 75 18.42 -0.83 7.86
N PHE A 76 17.67 -0.44 6.82
CA PHE A 76 16.47 -1.16 6.37
C PHE A 76 16.81 -2.56 5.83
N LEU A 77 17.78 -2.69 4.92
CA LEU A 77 18.18 -3.99 4.38
C LEU A 77 18.74 -4.92 5.47
N ALA A 78 19.45 -4.38 6.46
CA ALA A 78 19.88 -5.13 7.63
C ALA A 78 18.70 -5.59 8.50
N ALA A 79 17.64 -4.79 8.63
CA ALA A 79 16.42 -5.22 9.31
C ALA A 79 15.70 -6.34 8.56
N GLU A 80 15.59 -6.26 7.24
CA GLU A 80 15.01 -7.32 6.42
C GLU A 80 15.84 -8.62 6.48
N ALA A 81 17.17 -8.51 6.51
CA ALA A 81 18.04 -9.68 6.69
C ALA A 81 17.79 -10.36 8.06
N ARG A 82 17.60 -9.57 9.13
CA ARG A 82 17.23 -10.08 10.46
C ARG A 82 15.83 -10.69 10.51
N ASN A 83 14.93 -10.25 9.63
CA ASN A 83 13.60 -10.83 9.45
C ASN A 83 13.61 -12.16 8.66
N GLY A 84 14.80 -12.69 8.31
CA GLY A 84 14.97 -14.00 7.69
C GLY A 84 14.88 -14.01 6.18
N LEU A 85 14.96 -12.86 5.52
CA LEU A 85 14.96 -12.81 4.05
C LEU A 85 16.25 -13.39 3.47
N ALA A 86 16.09 -14.20 2.43
CA ALA A 86 17.22 -14.76 1.70
C ALA A 86 18.00 -13.66 0.95
N ALA A 87 19.29 -13.87 0.73
CA ALA A 87 20.16 -12.90 0.05
C ALA A 87 19.63 -12.48 -1.34
N ALA A 88 19.05 -13.41 -2.10
CA ALA A 88 18.44 -13.11 -3.40
C ALA A 88 17.21 -12.19 -3.29
N GLU A 89 16.41 -12.33 -2.23
CA GLU A 89 15.26 -11.47 -1.97
C GLU A 89 15.69 -10.09 -1.47
N LEU A 90 16.74 -10.01 -0.65
CA LEU A 90 17.32 -8.73 -0.23
C LEU A 90 17.80 -7.90 -1.42
N GLN A 91 18.47 -8.52 -2.39
CA GLN A 91 18.87 -7.84 -3.62
C GLN A 91 17.68 -7.36 -4.46
N LYS A 92 16.58 -8.12 -4.47
CA LYS A 92 15.35 -7.70 -5.17
C LYS A 92 14.74 -6.48 -4.49
N ILE A 93 14.62 -6.51 -3.17
CA ILE A 93 14.08 -5.41 -2.36
C ILE A 93 14.94 -4.17 -2.46
N GLU A 94 16.25 -4.33 -2.49
CA GLU A 94 17.19 -3.23 -2.68
C GLU A 94 16.95 -2.49 -4.01
N ARG A 95 16.78 -3.24 -5.11
CA ARG A 95 16.45 -2.67 -6.42
C ARG A 95 15.07 -2.00 -6.43
N GLU A 96 14.08 -2.61 -5.79
CA GLU A 96 12.74 -2.03 -5.66
C GLU A 96 12.77 -0.72 -4.88
N TYR A 97 13.47 -0.70 -3.74
CA TYR A 97 13.69 0.49 -2.91
C TYR A 97 14.27 1.64 -3.74
N ASP A 98 15.35 1.39 -4.48
CA ASP A 98 16.02 2.41 -5.29
C ASP A 98 15.12 2.93 -6.40
N THR A 99 14.41 2.03 -7.09
CA THR A 99 13.50 2.37 -8.18
C THR A 99 12.35 3.25 -7.68
N ILE A 100 11.73 2.88 -6.55
CA ILE A 100 10.62 3.62 -5.96
C ILE A 100 11.11 4.98 -5.48
N ARG A 101 12.26 5.04 -4.78
CA ARG A 101 12.83 6.30 -4.31
C ARG A 101 13.11 7.25 -5.47
N ALA A 102 13.74 6.78 -6.55
CA ALA A 102 14.05 7.60 -7.72
C ALA A 102 12.77 8.14 -8.40
N LYS A 103 11.76 7.28 -8.59
CA LYS A 103 10.46 7.69 -9.15
C LYS A 103 9.76 8.73 -8.28
N LEU A 104 9.72 8.52 -6.97
CA LEU A 104 9.09 9.47 -6.06
C LEU A 104 9.85 10.79 -5.98
N ALA A 105 11.19 10.76 -5.97
CA ALA A 105 11.99 11.97 -6.02
C ALA A 105 11.65 12.80 -7.28
N ALA A 106 11.51 12.16 -8.44
CA ALA A 106 11.11 12.83 -9.68
C ALA A 106 9.70 13.43 -9.60
N VAL A 107 8.71 12.66 -9.11
CA VAL A 107 7.32 13.13 -8.96
C VAL A 107 7.23 14.30 -7.97
N ILE A 108 7.91 14.20 -6.83
CA ILE A 108 7.90 15.20 -5.77
C ILE A 108 8.70 16.46 -6.17
N ALA A 109 9.72 16.33 -7.01
CA ALA A 109 10.47 17.46 -7.53
C ALA A 109 9.59 18.38 -8.42
N ALA A 110 8.60 17.82 -9.12
CA ALA A 110 7.66 18.58 -9.93
C ALA A 110 6.68 19.42 -9.08
N ASP A 111 6.42 19.03 -7.83
CA ASP A 111 5.56 19.77 -6.90
C ASP A 111 6.39 20.73 -6.02
N LYS A 112 6.24 22.03 -6.27
CA LYS A 112 6.91 23.08 -5.49
C LYS A 112 6.33 23.26 -4.09
N ASN A 113 5.06 22.91 -3.89
CA ASN A 113 4.34 23.08 -2.62
C ASN A 113 4.19 21.74 -1.88
N PHE A 114 5.05 20.77 -2.18
CA PHE A 114 4.97 19.45 -1.56
C PHE A 114 5.16 19.51 -0.05
N CYS A 115 6.08 20.34 0.44
CA CYS A 115 6.45 20.40 1.87
C CYS A 115 5.55 21.35 2.65
N THR A 116 4.26 21.00 2.79
CA THR A 116 3.34 21.69 3.71
C THR A 116 3.60 21.28 5.16
N ASP A 117 3.22 22.12 6.13
CA ASP A 117 3.42 21.81 7.56
C ASP A 117 2.78 20.50 8.01
N ALA A 118 1.64 20.14 7.43
CA ALA A 118 0.99 18.86 7.71
C ALA A 118 1.85 17.69 7.23
N LYS A 119 2.34 17.75 6.00
CA LYS A 119 3.18 16.71 5.39
C LYS A 119 4.54 16.61 6.07
N THR A 120 5.19 17.73 6.40
CA THR A 120 6.49 17.71 7.08
C THR A 120 6.39 17.09 8.47
N ARG A 121 5.30 17.32 9.21
CA ARG A 121 5.05 16.62 10.50
C ARG A 121 4.90 15.11 10.33
N GLU A 122 4.15 14.68 9.32
CA GLU A 122 3.98 13.25 9.01
C GLU A 122 5.31 12.61 8.60
N ILE A 123 6.05 13.23 7.68
CA ILE A 123 7.37 12.78 7.24
C ILE A 123 8.33 12.68 8.42
N LYS A 124 8.35 13.68 9.32
CA LYS A 124 9.20 13.66 10.51
C LYS A 124 8.86 12.47 11.41
N LYS A 125 7.58 12.22 11.65
CA LYS A 125 7.12 11.09 12.48
C LYS A 125 7.59 9.75 11.90
N ASP A 126 7.40 9.54 10.61
CA ASP A 126 7.80 8.30 9.94
C ASP A 126 9.32 8.16 9.87
N LEU A 127 10.04 9.24 9.53
CA LEU A 127 11.49 9.25 9.46
C LEU A 127 12.12 8.94 10.82
N SER A 128 11.63 9.57 11.90
CA SER A 128 12.09 9.28 13.26
C SER A 128 11.89 7.80 13.64
N ARG A 129 10.79 7.19 13.21
CA ARG A 129 10.51 5.77 13.46
C ARG A 129 11.49 4.87 12.70
N HIS A 130 11.71 5.14 11.42
CA HIS A 130 12.67 4.38 10.60
C HIS A 130 14.11 4.52 11.08
N LEU A 131 14.52 5.72 11.51
CA LEU A 131 15.84 5.96 12.11
C LEU A 131 16.02 5.27 13.47
N ALA A 132 14.93 4.98 14.18
CA ALA A 132 14.94 4.15 15.39
C ALA A 132 14.97 2.64 15.09
N GLY A 133 14.96 2.24 13.81
CA GLY A 133 14.99 0.84 13.37
C GLY A 133 13.62 0.17 13.31
N ASP A 134 12.53 0.92 13.52
CA ASP A 134 11.17 0.41 13.35
C ASP A 134 10.70 0.66 11.92
N PHE A 135 10.75 -0.39 11.10
CA PHE A 135 10.31 -0.40 9.70
C PHE A 135 8.93 -1.01 9.50
N SER A 136 8.16 -1.19 10.58
CA SER A 136 6.78 -1.65 10.48
C SER A 136 5.93 -0.57 9.80
N PRO A 137 5.02 -0.92 8.86
CA PRO A 137 4.10 0.04 8.33
C PRO A 137 3.24 0.58 9.47
N PRO A 138 2.88 1.88 9.43
CA PRO A 138 2.01 2.43 10.45
C PRO A 138 0.71 1.61 10.43
N ALA A 139 0.19 1.27 11.61
CA ALA A 139 -1.12 0.67 11.70
C ALA A 139 -2.09 1.59 10.96
N LYS A 140 -2.54 1.17 9.78
CA LYS A 140 -3.63 1.87 9.10
C LYS A 140 -4.76 1.82 10.11
N GLN A 141 -5.15 2.97 10.65
CA GLN A 141 -6.44 3.07 11.28
C GLN A 141 -7.40 2.52 10.23
N ALA A 142 -8.07 1.41 10.55
CA ALA A 142 -9.15 0.93 9.72
C ALA A 142 -10.20 2.04 9.78
N VAL A 143 -10.10 3.02 8.88
CA VAL A 143 -11.26 3.74 8.42
C VAL A 143 -12.16 2.64 7.89
N ALA A 144 -13.17 2.33 8.69
CA ALA A 144 -14.16 1.33 8.38
C ALA A 144 -14.81 1.77 7.07
N GLY A 145 -14.40 1.14 5.97
CA GLY A 145 -14.91 1.42 4.63
C GLY A 145 -14.44 2.76 4.07
N GLY A 146 -13.66 2.68 3.00
CA GLY A 146 -13.47 3.83 2.12
C GLY A 146 -12.01 4.02 1.75
N GLY A 147 -11.62 3.46 0.60
CA GLY A 147 -10.39 3.90 -0.06
C GLY A 147 -10.49 5.40 -0.36
N TRP A 148 -9.40 6.01 -0.82
CA TRP A 148 -9.34 7.46 -1.10
C TRP A 148 -10.45 7.98 -2.05
N PHE A 149 -11.16 7.07 -2.72
CA PHE A 149 -12.27 7.32 -3.62
C PHE A 149 -13.57 7.61 -2.87
N ASP A 150 -13.74 7.05 -1.67
CA ASP A 150 -14.88 7.29 -0.76
C ASP A 150 -14.76 8.67 -0.11
N ASP A 151 -13.54 9.11 0.23
CA ASP A 151 -13.30 10.44 0.83
C ASP A 151 -13.63 11.58 -0.15
N LEU A 152 -13.36 11.37 -1.45
CA LEU A 152 -13.84 12.27 -2.52
C LEU A 152 -15.37 12.22 -2.70
N GLN A 153 -16.00 11.12 -2.33
CA GLN A 153 -17.44 10.90 -2.47
C GLN A 153 -18.23 11.32 -1.22
N ASN A 154 -17.55 11.50 -0.08
CA ASN A 154 -18.13 11.79 1.23
C ASN A 154 -17.70 13.15 1.80
N ALA A 155 -17.33 14.10 0.95
CA ALA A 155 -17.33 15.52 1.30
C ALA A 155 -18.74 15.95 1.79
N PRO A 156 -18.85 16.81 2.81
CA PRO A 156 -20.07 17.04 3.56
C PRO A 156 -21.27 17.43 2.69
N ARG A 157 -22.33 16.61 2.78
CA ARG A 157 -23.60 16.74 2.07
C ARG A 157 -24.42 17.92 2.57
N SER A 158 -24.18 19.12 2.06
CA SER A 158 -25.29 19.99 1.68
C SER A 158 -25.79 19.48 0.32
N ARG A 159 -26.86 18.67 0.34
CA ARG A 159 -27.32 17.87 -0.82
C ARG A 159 -27.95 18.77 -1.89
N GLU A 160 -27.11 19.41 -2.70
CA GLU A 160 -27.49 19.97 -3.99
C GLU A 160 -27.49 18.84 -5.01
N VAL A 161 -28.68 18.34 -5.36
CA VAL A 161 -28.82 17.34 -6.42
C VAL A 161 -28.94 18.05 -7.77
N ILE A 162 -28.22 17.56 -8.77
CA ILE A 162 -28.32 18.05 -10.14
C ILE A 162 -29.76 17.88 -10.61
N ASN A 163 -30.39 18.97 -11.04
CA ASN A 163 -31.77 18.92 -11.47
C ASN A 163 -31.84 18.15 -12.80
N ARG A 164 -32.49 16.99 -12.78
CA ARG A 164 -32.53 16.07 -13.93
C ARG A 164 -33.24 16.68 -15.14
N GLU A 165 -34.03 17.73 -14.91
CA GLU A 165 -34.69 18.56 -15.93
C GLU A 165 -33.70 19.26 -16.89
N ILE A 166 -32.44 19.44 -16.48
CA ILE A 166 -31.42 20.06 -17.35
C ILE A 166 -31.02 19.20 -18.56
N LEU A 167 -31.30 17.90 -18.50
CA LEU A 167 -31.03 16.98 -19.60
C LEU A 167 -32.03 17.14 -20.74
N THR A 168 -33.15 17.81 -20.47
CA THR A 168 -34.25 18.02 -21.43
C THR A 168 -34.55 19.50 -21.69
N ASP A 169 -34.16 20.42 -20.79
CA ASP A 169 -34.25 21.87 -20.99
C ASP A 169 -32.97 22.57 -20.50
N PRO A 170 -32.17 23.19 -21.40
CA PRO A 170 -30.91 23.82 -21.04
C PRO A 170 -31.06 25.12 -20.22
N THR A 171 -32.28 25.64 -20.05
CA THR A 171 -32.56 26.85 -19.27
C THR A 171 -32.94 26.56 -17.81
N ALA A 172 -33.10 25.29 -17.44
CA ALA A 172 -33.46 24.88 -16.08
C ALA A 172 -32.31 25.06 -15.07
N LYS A 173 -32.67 25.34 -13.80
CA LYS A 173 -31.69 25.53 -12.71
C LYS A 173 -30.88 24.26 -12.46
N LYS A 174 -29.56 24.40 -12.36
CA LYS A 174 -28.58 23.29 -12.29
C LYS A 174 -28.71 22.39 -11.07
N THR A 175 -29.13 22.91 -9.93
CA THR A 175 -29.26 22.14 -8.69
C THR A 175 -30.56 22.47 -7.97
N LYS A 176 -31.16 21.45 -7.34
CA LYS A 176 -32.29 21.61 -6.43
C LYS A 176 -31.86 21.16 -5.03
N ARG A 177 -32.11 22.03 -4.05
CA ARG A 177 -31.95 21.71 -2.63
C ARG A 177 -33.15 20.89 -2.18
N VAL A 178 -32.91 19.72 -1.59
CA VAL A 178 -33.95 18.89 -0.98
C VAL A 178 -33.85 19.06 0.53
N GLU A 179 -34.84 19.71 1.13
CA GLU A 179 -35.00 19.79 2.58
C GLU A 179 -35.88 18.61 3.02
N TYR A 180 -35.48 17.92 4.09
CA TYR A 180 -36.27 16.86 4.73
C TYR A 180 -37.15 17.46 5.82
#